data_AF-A0A8B8E7W6-F1
#
_entry.id   AF-A0A8B8E7W6-F1
#
_cell.length_a   1.000
_cell.length_b   1.000
_cell.length_c   1.000
_cell.angle_alpha   90.00
_cell.angle_beta   90.00
_cell.angle_gamma   90.00
#
_symmetry.space_group_name_H-M   'P 1'
#
loop_
_entity.id
_entity.type
_entity.pdbx_description
1 polymer ?
#
loop_
_entity_poly.entity_id
_entity_poly.type
_entity_poly.pdbx_seq_one_letter_code
_entity_poly.pdbx_strand_id
1 'polypeptide(L)'
;MSFPDIHTCIQLTAENEKLKKKCWKLKVQRDDLQAELSKLQQQIQKELLLKNYVTNRDSSTQTEGIKAWQPILAVKKKEEPSFKADVEQTNKLLSLHNQMMRRYEKEVKMNMMHVDTITDLNIRVSELERLLKEERNARMSLERQSMNQPRIKRLEEKTKPLDVPKPGVKSQFEKVAKECEKMKKENEKLKTELKGLDFGFFEEIEDLKFGLKQATKLNKEYERTLRKLCIQFGVPYPHPERCLQDGPT
;
A
#
# COMPACT_ATOMS: atom_id res chain seq x y z
N MET A 1 21.09 19.86 55.53
CA MET A 1 21.11 20.73 54.33
C MET A 1 20.08 21.81 54.53
N SER A 2 20.47 23.09 54.52
CA SER A 2 19.52 24.20 54.68
C SER A 2 18.65 24.32 53.44
N PHE A 3 17.34 24.44 53.63
CA PHE A 3 16.42 24.69 52.51
C PHE A 3 16.71 26.09 51.92
N PRO A 4 16.72 26.25 50.59
CA PRO A 4 16.92 27.55 49.96
C PRO A 4 15.78 28.50 50.33
N ASP A 5 16.10 29.78 50.47
CA ASP A 5 15.10 30.81 50.71
C ASP A 5 14.08 30.90 49.56
N ILE A 6 12.86 31.32 49.88
CA ILE A 6 11.73 31.39 48.94
C ILE A 6 12.07 32.32 47.76
N HIS A 7 12.80 33.42 48.01
CA HIS A 7 13.22 34.33 46.95
C HIS A 7 14.22 33.67 46.00
N THR A 8 15.14 32.84 46.50
CA THR A 8 16.06 32.04 45.69
C THR A 8 15.30 31.03 44.82
N CYS A 9 14.26 30.39 45.36
CA CYS A 9 13.44 29.44 44.60
C CYS A 9 12.68 30.12 43.45
N ILE A 10 12.15 31.33 43.65
CA ILE A 10 11.47 32.11 42.61
C ILE A 10 12.46 32.52 41.51
N GLN A 11 13.66 33.00 41.88
CA GLN A 11 14.70 33.37 40.93
C GLN A 11 15.16 32.18 40.09
N LEU A 12 15.44 31.03 40.73
CA LEU A 12 15.80 29.79 40.04
C LEU A 12 14.69 29.30 39.11
N THR A 13 13.42 29.51 39.47
CA THR A 13 12.28 29.15 38.62
C THR A 13 12.24 30.01 37.35
N ALA A 14 12.41 31.33 37.51
CA ALA A 14 12.46 32.26 36.36
C ALA A 14 13.66 32.00 35.45
N GLU A 15 14.82 31.67 36.03
CA GLU A 15 16.01 31.27 35.28
C GLU A 15 15.80 29.96 34.52
N ASN A 16 15.20 28.96 35.16
CA ASN A 16 14.82 27.71 34.52
C ASN A 16 13.86 27.91 33.35
N GLU A 17 12.90 28.84 33.44
CA GLU A 17 12.03 29.18 32.32
C GLU A 17 12.79 29.83 31.15
N LYS A 18 13.73 30.74 31.44
CA LYS A 18 14.59 31.34 30.43
C LYS A 18 15.47 30.28 29.75
N LEU A 19 16.07 29.38 30.53
CA LEU A 19 16.88 28.27 30.02
C LEU A 19 16.06 27.31 29.16
N LYS A 20 14.84 26.96 29.57
CA LYS A 20 13.93 26.14 28.76
C LYS A 20 13.61 26.79 27.42
N LYS A 21 13.30 28.10 27.40
CA LYS A 21 13.07 28.84 26.16
C LYS A 21 14.31 28.85 25.26
N LYS A 22 15.52 29.04 25.84
CA LYS A 22 16.78 28.99 25.09
C LYS A 22 17.06 27.60 24.52
N CYS A 23 16.86 26.54 25.30
CA CYS A 23 17.00 25.16 24.86
C CYS A 23 16.02 24.83 23.73
N TRP A 24 14.79 25.32 23.81
CA TRP A 24 13.80 25.13 22.76
C TRP A 24 14.23 25.82 21.45
N LYS A 25 14.67 27.10 21.52
CA LYS A 25 15.18 27.81 20.34
C LYS A 25 16.38 27.11 19.70
N LEU A 26 17.34 26.67 20.51
CA LEU A 26 18.50 25.92 20.02
C LEU A 26 18.10 24.59 19.39
N LYS A 27 17.09 23.91 19.93
CA LYS A 27 16.57 22.67 19.35
C LYS A 27 15.96 22.90 17.98
N VAL A 28 15.14 23.96 17.82
CA VAL A 28 14.57 24.32 16.52
C VAL A 28 15.68 24.63 15.51
N GLN A 29 16.65 25.48 15.88
CA GLN A 29 17.79 25.81 15.02
C GLN A 29 18.61 24.57 14.62
N ARG A 30 18.83 23.65 15.56
CA ARG A 30 19.51 22.37 15.27
C ARG A 30 18.70 21.53 14.28
N ASP A 31 17.39 21.45 14.45
CA ASP A 31 16.51 20.66 13.58
C ASP A 31 16.47 21.26 12.16
N ASP A 32 16.46 22.59 12.04
CA ASP A 32 16.54 23.32 10.77
C ASP A 32 17.89 23.05 10.07
N LEU A 33 19.01 23.20 10.77
CA LEU A 33 20.35 22.91 10.24
C LEU A 33 20.51 21.45 9.84
N GLN A 34 19.93 20.52 10.60
CA GLN A 34 19.94 19.09 10.27
C GLN A 34 19.16 18.81 8.97
N ALA A 35 18.05 19.51 8.74
CA ALA A 35 17.28 19.43 7.52
C ALA A 35 18.07 19.98 6.32
N GLU A 36 18.73 21.13 6.49
CA GLU A 36 19.60 21.71 5.46
C GLU A 36 20.78 20.78 5.10
N LEU A 37 21.45 20.22 6.11
CA LEU A 37 22.52 19.24 5.90
C LEU A 37 22.02 18.01 5.13
N SER A 38 20.86 17.48 5.49
CA SER A 38 20.27 16.33 4.80
C SER A 38 19.96 16.65 3.33
N LYS A 39 19.46 17.86 3.06
CA LYS A 39 19.20 18.34 1.70
C LYS A 39 20.49 18.48 0.88
N LEU A 40 21.54 19.05 1.46
CA LEU A 40 22.85 19.16 0.81
C LEU A 40 23.46 17.79 0.53
N GLN A 41 23.36 16.85 1.47
CA GLN A 41 23.83 15.47 1.27
C GLN A 41 23.10 14.78 0.11
N GLN A 42 21.77 14.93 0.02
CA GLN A 42 20.99 14.40 -1.10
C GLN A 42 21.40 15.04 -2.44
N GLN A 43 21.66 16.35 -2.43
CA GLN A 43 22.09 17.06 -3.63
C GLN A 43 23.48 16.60 -4.10
N ILE A 44 24.43 16.42 -3.18
CA ILE A 44 25.75 15.87 -3.48
C ILE A 44 25.63 14.44 -4.01
N GLN A 45 24.80 13.59 -3.39
CA GLN A 45 24.56 12.23 -3.89
C GLN A 45 23.99 12.24 -5.32
N LYS A 46 23.02 13.13 -5.59
CA LYS A 46 22.45 13.31 -6.92
C LYS A 46 23.50 13.77 -7.94
N GLU A 47 24.32 14.75 -7.59
CA GLU A 47 25.41 15.24 -8.43
C GLU A 47 26.47 14.16 -8.69
N LEU A 48 26.78 13.32 -7.70
CA LEU A 48 27.74 12.23 -7.82
C LEU A 48 27.18 11.10 -8.70
N LEU A 49 25.89 10.78 -8.57
CA LEU A 49 25.19 9.87 -9.49
C LEU A 49 25.15 10.41 -10.91
N LEU A 50 24.84 11.70 -11.09
CA LEU A 50 24.87 12.36 -12.40
C LEU A 50 26.28 12.36 -12.99
N LYS A 51 27.31 12.65 -12.19
CA LYS A 51 28.71 12.64 -12.63
C LYS A 51 29.11 11.23 -13.04
N ASN A 52 28.84 10.22 -12.23
CA ASN A 52 29.11 8.82 -12.57
C ASN A 52 28.32 8.36 -13.80
N TYR A 53 27.08 8.82 -13.96
CA TYR A 53 26.28 8.53 -15.16
C TYR A 53 26.85 9.24 -16.39
N VAL A 54 27.33 10.48 -16.27
CA VAL A 54 27.97 11.23 -17.36
C VAL A 54 29.35 10.66 -17.71
N THR A 55 30.12 10.18 -16.72
CA THR A 55 31.46 9.61 -16.94
C THR A 55 31.43 8.15 -17.36
N ASN A 56 30.43 7.36 -16.94
CA ASN A 56 30.26 5.95 -17.32
C ASN A 56 29.24 5.74 -18.43
N ARG A 57 28.62 6.82 -18.94
CA ARG A 57 27.91 6.78 -20.20
C ARG A 57 28.95 6.70 -21.31
N ASP A 58 29.37 5.47 -21.60
CA ASP A 58 29.92 5.13 -22.89
C ASP A 58 28.99 5.73 -23.96
N SER A 59 29.53 6.67 -24.74
CA SER A 59 28.85 7.32 -25.87
C SER A 59 28.47 6.35 -26.99
N SER A 60 28.62 5.04 -26.77
CA SER A 60 28.31 3.96 -27.71
C SER A 60 26.88 3.40 -27.59
N THR A 61 26.09 3.84 -26.61
CA THR A 61 24.71 3.35 -26.42
C THR A 61 23.60 4.31 -26.85
N GLN A 62 23.95 5.50 -27.34
CA GLN A 62 22.94 6.45 -27.83
C GLN A 62 23.32 6.90 -29.24
N THR A 63 22.53 6.44 -30.21
CA THR A 63 22.68 6.60 -31.66
C THR A 63 23.91 5.93 -32.27
N GLU A 64 23.68 4.94 -33.13
CA GLU A 64 24.66 4.57 -34.16
C GLU A 64 25.20 5.86 -34.77
N GLY A 65 26.53 6.02 -34.73
CA GLY A 65 27.19 7.20 -35.25
C GLY A 65 26.72 7.44 -36.68
N ILE A 66 26.06 8.58 -36.89
CA ILE A 66 25.89 9.22 -38.18
C ILE A 66 27.32 9.48 -38.67
N LYS A 67 27.89 8.51 -39.39
CA LYS A 67 29.11 8.73 -40.16
C LYS A 67 28.76 9.78 -41.19
N ALA A 68 29.55 10.85 -41.14
CA ALA A 68 29.51 12.00 -42.01
C ALA A 68 29.00 11.67 -43.42
N TRP A 69 27.95 12.35 -43.85
CA TRP A 69 27.61 12.49 -45.26
C TRP A 69 28.78 13.18 -45.96
N GLN A 70 29.68 12.40 -46.54
CA GLN A 70 30.57 12.89 -47.59
C GLN A 70 29.77 12.93 -48.90
N PRO A 71 29.79 14.03 -49.66
CA PRO A 71 29.17 14.06 -50.98
C PRO A 71 30.00 13.17 -51.90
N ILE A 72 29.45 12.01 -52.27
CA ILE A 72 30.05 11.14 -53.28
C ILE A 72 29.87 11.85 -54.63
N LEU A 73 30.94 12.49 -55.10
CA LEU A 73 31.10 12.83 -56.50
C LEU A 73 30.95 11.56 -57.33
N ALA A 74 29.96 11.56 -58.20
CA ALA A 74 29.56 10.45 -59.04
C ALA A 74 30.71 9.98 -59.94
N VAL A 75 31.16 8.74 -59.72
CA VAL A 75 31.82 7.95 -60.76
C VAL A 75 30.82 6.87 -61.17
N LYS A 76 30.18 7.07 -62.32
CA LYS A 76 29.37 6.04 -62.97
C LYS A 76 30.30 4.94 -63.48
N LYS A 77 30.27 3.77 -62.84
CA LYS A 77 30.55 2.49 -63.51
C LYS A 77 29.25 1.72 -63.59
N LYS A 78 28.90 1.33 -64.82
CA LYS A 78 27.80 0.40 -65.10
C LYS A 78 28.18 -0.96 -64.50
N GLU A 79 27.47 -1.39 -63.47
CA GLU A 79 27.39 -2.79 -63.05
C GLU A 79 25.95 -3.25 -63.26
N GLU A 80 25.79 -4.41 -63.90
CA GLU A 80 24.47 -5.02 -64.07
C GLU A 80 23.87 -5.44 -62.71
N PRO A 81 22.55 -5.39 -62.54
CA PRO A 81 21.92 -5.70 -61.27
C PRO A 81 22.00 -7.21 -60.98
N SER A 82 22.97 -7.60 -60.15
CA SER A 82 23.05 -8.96 -59.61
C SER A 82 22.00 -9.13 -58.51
N PHE A 83 20.86 -9.72 -58.87
CA PHE A 83 19.76 -10.04 -57.95
C PHE A 83 20.21 -10.77 -56.67
N LYS A 84 21.31 -11.53 -56.73
CA LYS A 84 21.88 -12.25 -55.57
C LYS A 84 22.49 -11.31 -54.53
N ALA A 85 23.15 -10.24 -54.95
CA ALA A 85 23.74 -9.25 -54.03
C ALA A 85 22.65 -8.45 -53.30
N ASP A 86 21.57 -8.11 -54.00
CA ASP A 86 20.40 -7.44 -53.40
C ASP A 86 19.67 -8.33 -52.39
N VAL A 87 19.55 -9.64 -52.68
CA VAL A 87 18.96 -10.61 -51.74
C VAL A 87 19.81 -10.79 -50.48
N GLU A 88 21.14 -10.79 -50.60
CA GLU A 88 22.04 -10.86 -49.44
C GLU A 88 21.99 -9.58 -48.58
N GLN A 89 21.96 -8.41 -49.23
CA GLN A 89 21.86 -7.12 -48.54
C GLN A 89 20.51 -6.96 -47.83
N THR A 90 19.41 -7.38 -48.46
CA THR A 90 18.08 -7.39 -47.82
C THR A 90 18.00 -8.38 -46.67
N ASN A 91 18.56 -9.60 -46.82
CA ASN A 91 18.63 -10.58 -45.72
C ASN A 91 19.45 -10.06 -44.53
N LYS A 92 20.55 -9.35 -44.78
CA LYS A 92 21.36 -8.71 -43.73
C LYS A 92 20.60 -7.60 -43.02
N LEU A 93 19.86 -6.78 -43.75
CA LEU A 93 19.00 -5.74 -43.18
C LEU A 93 17.88 -6.33 -42.33
N LEU A 94 17.22 -7.39 -42.82
CA LEU A 94 16.20 -8.12 -42.05
C LEU A 94 16.78 -8.74 -40.77
N SER A 95 17.98 -9.29 -40.83
CA SER A 95 18.68 -9.83 -39.65
C SER A 95 18.96 -8.75 -38.60
N LEU A 96 19.47 -7.58 -39.02
CA LEU A 96 19.70 -6.44 -38.14
C LEU A 96 18.40 -5.92 -37.53
N HIS A 97 17.35 -5.77 -38.34
CA HIS A 97 16.03 -5.38 -37.88
C HIS A 97 15.49 -6.38 -36.82
N ASN A 98 15.56 -7.68 -37.10
CA ASN A 98 15.14 -8.72 -36.16
C ASN A 98 15.96 -8.74 -34.87
N GLN A 99 17.25 -8.41 -34.94
CA GLN A 99 18.10 -8.28 -33.75
C GLN A 99 17.69 -7.06 -32.93
N MET A 100 17.46 -5.93 -33.60
CA MET A 100 17.03 -4.68 -32.98
C MET A 100 15.66 -4.84 -32.31
N MET A 101 14.69 -5.44 -33.00
CA MET A 101 13.37 -5.75 -32.45
C MET A 101 13.46 -6.59 -31.18
N ARG A 102 14.29 -7.65 -31.20
CA ARG A 102 14.51 -8.48 -30.00
C ARG A 102 15.16 -7.73 -28.84
N ARG A 103 16.02 -6.74 -29.11
CA ARG A 103 16.58 -5.88 -28.06
C ARG A 103 15.52 -4.96 -27.48
N TYR A 104 14.74 -4.31 -28.33
CA TYR A 104 13.63 -3.45 -27.90
C TYR A 104 12.59 -4.23 -27.08
N GLU A 105 12.20 -5.43 -27.51
CA GLU A 105 11.27 -6.28 -26.75
C GLU A 105 11.81 -6.62 -25.34
N LYS A 106 13.10 -6.92 -25.22
CA LYS A 106 13.74 -7.18 -23.93
C LYS A 106 13.75 -5.94 -23.05
N GLU A 107 14.07 -4.79 -23.62
CA GLU A 107 14.10 -3.51 -22.91
C GLU A 107 12.70 -3.10 -22.44
N VAL A 108 11.68 -3.26 -23.29
CA VAL A 108 10.28 -3.01 -22.92
C VAL A 108 9.84 -3.90 -21.76
N LYS A 109 10.19 -5.20 -21.78
CA LYS A 109 9.91 -6.11 -20.66
C LYS A 109 10.62 -5.68 -19.38
N MET A 110 11.89 -5.30 -19.47
CA MET A 110 12.66 -4.82 -18.32
C MET A 110 12.08 -3.52 -17.75
N ASN A 111 11.72 -2.57 -18.61
CA ASN A 111 11.06 -1.33 -18.21
C ASN A 111 9.71 -1.59 -17.55
N MET A 112 8.94 -2.57 -18.03
CA MET A 112 7.69 -2.98 -17.37
C MET A 112 7.97 -3.46 -15.93
N MET A 113 8.96 -4.33 -15.73
CA MET A 113 9.34 -4.79 -14.39
C MET A 113 9.80 -3.63 -13.49
N HIS A 114 10.52 -2.65 -14.05
CA HIS A 114 10.91 -1.45 -13.31
C HIS A 114 9.70 -0.60 -12.93
N VAL A 115 8.73 -0.43 -13.82
CA VAL A 115 7.47 0.26 -13.53
C VAL A 115 6.72 -0.44 -12.41
N ASP A 116 6.58 -1.77 -12.45
CA ASP A 116 5.93 -2.55 -11.39
C ASP A 116 6.64 -2.41 -10.03
N THR A 117 7.98 -2.36 -10.04
CA THR A 117 8.76 -2.13 -8.81
C THR A 117 8.54 -0.70 -8.28
N ILE A 118 8.49 0.29 -9.17
CA ILE A 118 8.26 1.69 -8.81
C ILE A 118 6.85 1.87 -8.23
N THR A 119 5.83 1.22 -8.82
CA THR A 119 4.46 1.30 -8.31
C THR A 119 4.34 0.70 -6.92
N ASP A 120 4.95 -0.47 -6.66
CA ASP A 120 4.98 -1.09 -5.32
C ASP A 120 5.67 -0.18 -4.28
N LEU A 121 6.84 0.35 -4.62
CA LEU A 121 7.55 1.29 -3.75
C LEU A 121 6.73 2.56 -3.48
N ASN A 122 6.03 3.10 -4.48
CA ASN A 122 5.17 4.28 -4.30
C ASN A 122 3.98 3.99 -3.38
N ILE A 123 3.38 2.80 -3.46
CA ILE A 123 2.34 2.37 -2.53
C ILE A 123 2.92 2.31 -1.11
N ARG A 124 4.12 1.72 -0.95
CA ARG A 124 4.76 1.60 0.36
C ARG A 124 5.11 2.94 0.98
N VAL A 125 5.62 3.89 0.18
CA VAL A 125 5.90 5.26 0.62
C VAL A 125 4.62 5.95 1.07
N SER A 126 3.55 5.89 0.27
CA SER A 126 2.26 6.50 0.59
C SER A 126 1.69 5.95 1.92
N GLU A 127 1.81 4.65 2.15
CA GLU A 127 1.37 4.01 3.38
C GLU A 127 2.21 4.44 4.60
N LEU A 128 3.53 4.51 4.46
CA LEU A 128 4.41 4.99 5.53
C LEU A 128 4.15 6.47 5.87
N GLU A 129 3.90 7.31 4.86
CA GLU A 129 3.52 8.70 5.06
C GLU A 129 2.18 8.84 5.82
N ARG A 130 1.19 8.00 5.49
CA ARG A 130 -0.09 7.93 6.20
C ARG A 130 0.11 7.57 7.67
N LEU A 131 0.83 6.48 7.96
CA LEU A 131 1.13 6.03 9.32
C LEU A 131 1.86 7.10 10.13
N LEU A 132 2.85 7.75 9.50
CA LEU A 132 3.63 8.79 10.16
C LEU A 132 2.78 10.03 10.49
N LYS A 133 1.81 10.37 9.63
CA LYS A 133 0.83 11.43 9.89
C LYS A 133 -0.10 11.07 11.04
N GLU A 134 -0.56 9.83 11.11
CA GLU A 134 -1.41 9.33 12.21
C GLU A 134 -0.69 9.38 13.55
N GLU A 135 0.56 8.89 13.62
CA GLU A 135 1.40 8.98 14.82
C GLU A 135 1.64 10.42 15.26
N ARG A 136 1.91 11.33 14.33
CA ARG A 136 2.05 12.77 14.63
C ARG A 136 0.77 13.35 15.25
N ASN A 137 -0.40 12.99 14.71
CA ASN A 137 -1.69 13.45 15.22
C ASN A 137 -2.00 12.86 16.61
N ALA A 138 -1.71 11.57 16.81
CA ALA A 138 -1.87 10.90 18.11
C ALA A 138 -0.99 11.54 19.18
N ARG A 139 0.29 11.78 18.85
CA ARG A 139 1.23 12.49 19.73
C ARG A 139 0.75 13.91 20.05
N MET A 140 0.29 14.66 19.05
CA MET A 140 -0.23 16.02 19.29
C MET A 140 -1.45 16.00 20.21
N SER A 141 -2.32 15.00 20.07
CA SER A 141 -3.50 14.84 20.93
C SER A 141 -3.11 14.51 22.37
N LEU A 142 -2.12 13.63 22.56
CA LEU A 142 -1.55 13.32 23.89
C LEU A 142 -0.85 14.52 24.52
N GLU A 143 -0.10 15.31 23.74
CA GLU A 143 0.52 16.55 24.22
C GLU A 143 -0.54 17.57 24.65
N ARG A 144 -1.64 17.73 23.89
CA ARG A 144 -2.78 18.59 24.29
C ARG A 144 -3.46 18.10 25.56
N GLN A 145 -3.68 16.79 25.70
CA GLN A 145 -4.25 16.20 26.91
C GLN A 145 -3.33 16.39 28.12
N SER A 146 -2.01 16.24 27.94
CA SER A 146 -1.02 16.50 28.98
C SER A 146 -0.94 17.97 29.39
N MET A 147 -1.14 18.91 28.46
CA MET A 147 -1.15 20.34 28.75
C MET A 147 -2.45 20.81 29.41
N ASN A 148 -3.56 20.10 29.18
CA ASN A 148 -4.86 20.36 29.79
C ASN A 148 -5.06 19.64 31.13
N GLN A 149 -4.12 18.79 31.57
CA GLN A 149 -4.12 18.32 32.95
C GLN A 149 -3.80 19.51 33.88
N PRO A 150 -4.69 19.85 34.84
CA PRO A 150 -4.37 20.87 35.83
C PRO A 150 -3.13 20.41 36.60
N ARG A 151 -2.05 21.20 36.54
CA ARG A 151 -0.87 21.01 37.40
C ARG A 151 -1.38 20.81 38.82
N ILE A 152 -1.15 19.63 39.39
CA ILE A 152 -1.34 19.38 40.82
C ILE A 152 -0.44 20.38 41.53
N LYS A 153 -1.01 21.53 41.90
CA LYS A 153 -0.42 22.43 42.88
C LYS A 153 -0.34 21.60 44.15
N ARG A 154 0.87 21.19 44.52
CA ARG A 154 1.18 20.78 45.89
C ARG A 154 0.86 21.99 46.75
N LEU A 155 -0.36 22.01 47.28
CA LEU A 155 -0.79 23.01 48.23
C LEU A 155 -0.11 22.66 49.55
N GLU A 156 0.61 23.64 50.07
CA GLU A 156 1.26 23.60 51.37
C GLU A 156 0.27 23.16 52.45
N GLU A 157 0.61 22.06 53.11
CA GLU A 157 -0.13 21.52 54.24
C GLU A 157 0.32 22.27 55.50
N LYS A 158 -0.28 23.42 55.76
CA LYS A 158 -0.33 24.02 57.10
C LYS A 158 -1.60 23.54 57.81
N THR A 159 -1.38 22.64 58.77
CA THR A 159 -2.16 22.44 60.01
C THR A 159 -3.68 22.23 59.91
N LYS A 160 -4.15 20.98 60.10
CA LYS A 160 -5.08 20.54 61.18
C LYS A 160 -5.41 19.05 61.04
N PRO A 161 -5.61 18.30 62.14
CA PRO A 161 -5.99 16.89 62.08
C PRO A 161 -7.51 16.80 61.90
N LEU A 162 -7.99 16.26 60.78
CA LEU A 162 -9.34 15.69 60.69
C LEU A 162 -9.45 14.76 59.48
N ASP A 163 -9.36 13.48 59.81
CA ASP A 163 -10.07 12.33 59.24
C ASP A 163 -11.24 12.67 58.29
N VAL A 164 -11.05 12.67 56.95
CA VAL A 164 -12.02 12.23 55.92
C VAL A 164 -11.28 11.94 54.59
N PRO A 165 -11.40 10.74 53.98
CA PRO A 165 -10.84 10.46 52.65
C PRO A 165 -11.72 11.09 51.55
N LYS A 166 -11.14 11.89 50.63
CA LYS A 166 -11.84 12.45 49.46
C LYS A 166 -12.54 11.32 48.64
N PRO A 167 -13.89 11.24 48.62
CA PRO A 167 -14.63 10.10 48.08
C PRO A 167 -14.78 10.12 46.54
N GLY A 168 -14.41 11.21 45.86
CA GLY A 168 -14.67 11.39 44.43
C GLY A 168 -13.81 10.54 43.49
N VAL A 169 -12.50 10.43 43.75
CA VAL A 169 -11.58 9.74 42.84
C VAL A 169 -11.68 8.22 42.96
N LYS A 170 -11.86 7.70 44.19
CA LYS A 170 -12.15 6.26 44.40
C LYS A 170 -13.45 5.85 43.70
N SER A 171 -14.50 6.66 43.81
CA SER A 171 -15.78 6.37 43.15
C SER A 171 -15.66 6.39 41.62
N GLN A 172 -14.87 7.32 41.04
CA GLN A 172 -14.61 7.33 39.60
C GLN A 172 -13.79 6.13 39.14
N PHE A 173 -12.74 5.75 39.88
CA PHE A 173 -11.95 4.56 39.58
C PHE A 173 -12.80 3.28 39.64
N GLU A 174 -13.69 3.19 40.63
CA GLU A 174 -14.59 2.05 40.77
C GLU A 174 -15.63 1.97 39.63
N LYS A 175 -16.12 3.13 39.14
CA LYS A 175 -17.00 3.19 37.96
C LYS A 175 -16.27 2.73 36.70
N VAL A 176 -15.07 3.22 36.46
CA VAL A 176 -14.25 2.82 35.30
C VAL A 176 -13.88 1.34 35.37
N ALA A 177 -13.54 0.82 36.56
CA ALA A 177 -13.27 -0.60 36.75
C ALA A 177 -14.50 -1.48 36.41
N LYS A 178 -15.71 -1.08 36.86
CA LYS A 178 -16.97 -1.76 36.53
C LYS A 178 -17.27 -1.69 35.03
N GLU A 179 -17.00 -0.57 34.39
CA GLU A 179 -17.19 -0.40 32.94
C GLU A 179 -16.20 -1.26 32.15
N CYS A 180 -14.92 -1.30 32.52
CA CYS A 180 -13.93 -2.21 31.92
C CYS A 180 -14.34 -3.68 32.07
N GLU A 181 -14.86 -4.08 33.24
CA GLU A 181 -15.33 -5.44 33.47
C GLU A 181 -16.57 -5.77 32.63
N LYS A 182 -17.50 -4.82 32.48
CA LYS A 182 -18.67 -4.96 31.61
C LYS A 182 -18.26 -5.10 30.14
N MET A 183 -17.40 -4.22 29.66
CA MET A 183 -16.86 -4.27 28.30
C MET A 183 -16.11 -5.57 28.03
N LYS A 184 -15.38 -6.10 29.02
CA LYS A 184 -14.71 -7.41 28.92
C LYS A 184 -15.73 -8.54 28.77
N LYS A 185 -16.81 -8.54 29.56
CA LYS A 185 -17.88 -9.55 29.46
C LYS A 185 -18.61 -9.48 28.11
N GLU A 186 -18.93 -8.28 27.63
CA GLU A 186 -19.54 -8.08 26.32
C GLU A 186 -18.61 -8.54 25.19
N ASN A 187 -17.31 -8.23 25.27
CA ASN A 187 -16.33 -8.67 24.29
C ASN A 187 -16.19 -10.20 24.26
N GLU A 188 -16.15 -10.87 25.42
CA GLU A 188 -16.16 -12.33 25.47
C GLU A 188 -17.47 -12.93 24.91
N LYS A 189 -18.63 -12.32 25.19
CA LYS A 189 -19.91 -12.73 24.61
C LYS A 189 -19.91 -12.59 23.08
N LEU A 190 -19.44 -11.47 22.56
CA LEU A 190 -19.31 -11.23 21.12
C LEU A 190 -18.33 -12.22 20.47
N LYS A 191 -17.21 -12.56 21.12
CA LYS A 191 -16.31 -13.60 20.64
C LYS A 191 -16.97 -14.98 20.61
N THR A 192 -17.78 -15.32 21.61
CA THR A 192 -18.53 -16.59 21.60
C THR A 192 -19.60 -16.62 20.51
N GLU A 193 -20.31 -15.51 20.29
CA GLU A 193 -21.27 -15.39 19.19
C GLU A 193 -20.57 -15.48 17.83
N LEU A 194 -19.40 -14.85 17.68
CA LEU A 194 -18.60 -14.89 16.46
C LEU A 194 -18.07 -16.30 16.15
N LYS A 195 -17.69 -17.07 17.17
CA LYS A 195 -17.32 -18.49 17.02
C LYS A 195 -18.50 -19.38 16.61
N GLY A 196 -19.73 -18.95 16.91
CA GLY A 196 -20.95 -19.64 16.51
C GLY A 196 -21.38 -19.34 15.08
N LEU A 197 -20.72 -18.41 14.38
CA LEU A 197 -20.92 -18.23 12.94
C LEU A 197 -20.24 -19.39 12.21
N ASP A 198 -21.02 -20.08 11.38
CA ASP A 198 -20.52 -21.16 10.55
C ASP A 198 -19.69 -20.60 9.40
N PHE A 199 -18.38 -20.77 9.49
CA PHE A 199 -17.43 -20.37 8.46
C PHE A 199 -17.56 -21.21 7.18
N GLY A 200 -18.13 -22.42 7.27
CA GLY A 200 -18.38 -23.32 6.15
C GLY A 200 -19.70 -23.06 5.41
N PHE A 201 -20.56 -22.19 5.92
CA PHE A 201 -21.87 -21.90 5.31
C PHE A 201 -21.77 -21.49 3.84
N PHE A 202 -20.76 -20.69 3.49
CA PHE A 202 -20.56 -20.25 2.11
C PHE A 202 -19.97 -21.35 1.22
N GLU A 203 -19.16 -22.25 1.77
CA GLU A 203 -18.66 -23.43 1.05
C GLU A 203 -19.82 -24.39 0.74
N GLU A 204 -20.72 -24.63 1.69
CA GLU A 204 -21.93 -25.44 1.48
C GLU A 204 -22.85 -24.83 0.39
N ILE A 205 -23.01 -23.50 0.40
CA ILE A 205 -23.77 -22.81 -0.67
C ILE A 205 -23.08 -22.98 -2.03
N GLU A 206 -21.75 -22.91 -2.08
CA GLU A 206 -21.00 -23.08 -3.31
C GLU A 206 -21.09 -24.52 -3.84
N ASP A 207 -20.99 -25.51 -2.97
CA ASP A 207 -21.20 -26.93 -3.28
C ASP A 207 -22.61 -27.19 -3.80
N LEU A 208 -23.64 -26.64 -3.14
CA LEU A 208 -25.03 -26.77 -3.56
C LEU A 208 -25.25 -26.16 -4.95
N LYS A 209 -24.70 -24.96 -5.19
CA LYS A 209 -24.75 -24.28 -6.49
C LYS A 209 -24.04 -25.10 -7.57
N PHE A 210 -22.90 -25.70 -7.25
CA PHE A 210 -22.18 -26.57 -8.16
C PHE A 210 -23.00 -27.82 -8.49
N GLY A 211 -23.56 -28.49 -7.47
CA GLY A 211 -24.45 -29.64 -7.63
C GLY A 211 -25.65 -29.34 -8.52
N LEU A 212 -26.31 -28.20 -8.29
CA LEU A 212 -27.44 -27.75 -9.12
C LEU A 212 -27.02 -27.52 -10.58
N LYS A 213 -25.86 -26.90 -10.80
CA LYS A 213 -25.33 -26.67 -12.15
C LYS A 213 -25.05 -27.98 -12.89
N GLN A 214 -24.46 -28.95 -12.19
CA GLN A 214 -24.18 -30.28 -12.74
C GLN A 214 -25.47 -31.05 -13.04
N ALA A 215 -26.43 -31.03 -12.12
CA ALA A 215 -27.75 -31.64 -12.32
C ALA A 215 -28.49 -31.02 -13.51
N THR A 216 -28.49 -29.69 -13.63
CA THR A 216 -29.11 -28.98 -14.75
C THR A 216 -28.46 -29.34 -16.08
N LYS A 217 -27.12 -29.45 -16.11
CA LYS A 217 -26.39 -29.88 -17.30
C LYS A 217 -26.78 -31.30 -17.69
N LEU A 218 -26.85 -32.22 -16.73
CA LEU A 218 -27.23 -33.61 -16.97
C LEU A 218 -28.68 -33.74 -17.44
N ASN A 219 -29.62 -33.00 -16.82
CA ASN A 219 -31.01 -32.95 -17.28
C ASN A 219 -31.13 -32.49 -18.73
N LYS A 220 -30.38 -31.46 -19.14
CA LYS A 220 -30.36 -31.02 -20.54
C LYS A 220 -29.91 -32.13 -21.49
N GLU A 221 -28.94 -32.95 -21.11
CA GLU A 221 -28.51 -34.11 -21.92
C GLU A 221 -29.57 -35.22 -21.94
N TYR A 222 -30.22 -35.49 -20.81
CA TYR A 222 -31.33 -36.44 -20.76
C TYR A 222 -32.48 -36.00 -21.66
N GLU A 223 -32.90 -34.74 -21.58
CA GLU A 223 -33.95 -34.23 -22.44
C GLU A 223 -33.57 -34.30 -23.93
N ARG A 224 -32.33 -34.00 -24.30
CA ARG A 224 -31.85 -34.15 -25.70
C ARG A 224 -31.91 -35.60 -26.15
N THR A 225 -31.47 -36.52 -25.30
CA THR A 225 -31.46 -37.96 -25.62
C THR A 225 -32.88 -38.48 -25.74
N LEU A 226 -33.76 -38.10 -24.81
CA LEU A 226 -35.18 -38.44 -24.85
C LEU A 226 -35.86 -37.86 -26.10
N ARG A 227 -35.59 -36.61 -26.47
CA ARG A 227 -36.09 -36.01 -27.72
C ARG A 227 -35.68 -36.83 -28.94
N LYS A 228 -34.41 -37.25 -29.03
CA LYS A 228 -33.93 -38.09 -30.13
C LYS A 228 -34.65 -39.43 -30.17
N LEU A 229 -34.85 -40.07 -29.01
CA LEU A 229 -35.54 -41.34 -28.89
C LEU A 229 -37.00 -41.22 -29.34
N CYS A 230 -37.73 -40.21 -28.85
CA CYS A 230 -39.10 -39.92 -29.26
C CYS A 230 -39.22 -39.73 -30.79
N ILE A 231 -38.29 -39.00 -31.41
CA ILE A 231 -38.25 -38.83 -32.87
C ILE A 231 -37.99 -40.16 -33.59
N GLN A 232 -37.06 -40.99 -33.10
CA GLN A 232 -36.75 -42.29 -33.71
C GLN A 232 -37.94 -43.25 -33.68
N PHE A 233 -38.71 -43.25 -32.59
CA PHE A 233 -39.85 -44.15 -32.42
C PHE A 233 -41.20 -43.52 -32.85
N GLY A 234 -41.21 -42.28 -33.35
CA GLY A 234 -42.42 -41.59 -33.81
C GLY A 234 -43.42 -41.22 -32.70
N VAL A 235 -42.96 -41.16 -31.44
CA VAL A 235 -43.79 -40.87 -30.26
C VAL A 235 -43.66 -39.39 -29.89
N PRO A 236 -44.74 -38.68 -29.51
CA PRO A 236 -44.64 -37.30 -29.08
C PRO A 236 -43.74 -37.14 -27.84
N TYR A 237 -42.91 -36.10 -27.84
CA TYR A 237 -42.04 -35.78 -26.70
C TYR A 237 -42.88 -35.30 -25.50
N PRO A 238 -42.76 -35.94 -24.31
CA PRO A 238 -43.48 -35.51 -23.12
C PRO A 238 -42.88 -34.19 -22.61
N HIS A 239 -43.61 -33.10 -22.80
CA HIS A 239 -43.22 -31.79 -22.26
C HIS A 239 -43.69 -31.71 -20.80
N PRO A 240 -42.80 -31.41 -19.82
CA PRO A 240 -43.18 -31.37 -18.41
C PRO A 240 -44.40 -30.49 -18.06
N GLU A 241 -44.68 -29.44 -18.84
CA GLU A 241 -45.85 -28.57 -18.63
C GLU A 241 -47.18 -29.15 -19.18
N ARG A 242 -47.13 -30.17 -20.06
CA ARG A 242 -48.32 -30.84 -20.59
C ARG A 242 -48.76 -32.04 -19.76
N CYS A 243 -47.87 -32.64 -18.99
CA CYS A 243 -48.18 -33.80 -18.14
C CYS A 243 -49.00 -33.44 -16.87
N LEU A 244 -49.09 -32.16 -16.50
CA LEU A 244 -49.86 -31.69 -15.34
C LEU A 244 -51.32 -31.35 -15.66
N GLN A 245 -51.74 -31.41 -16.93
CA GLN A 245 -53.12 -31.09 -17.34
C GLN A 245 -54.03 -32.32 -17.44
N ASP A 246 -53.47 -33.53 -17.46
CA ASP A 246 -54.21 -34.79 -17.65
C ASP A 246 -54.34 -35.61 -16.34
N GLY A 247 -54.65 -34.94 -15.23
CA GLY A 247 -55.10 -35.60 -14.00
C GLY A 247 -56.62 -35.76 -14.01
N PRO A 248 -57.19 -36.94 -13.72
CA PRO A 248 -58.63 -37.16 -13.80
C PRO A 248 -59.35 -36.36 -12.69
N THR A 249 -60.31 -35.52 -13.09
CA THR A 249 -61.44 -35.08 -12.25
C THR A 249 -62.32 -36.24 -11.83
#